data_AF-A0A518HFY4-F1
#
_entry.id   AF-A0A518HFY4-F1
#
_cell.length_a   1.000
_cell.length_b   1.000
_cell.length_c   1.000
_cell.angle_alpha   90.00
_cell.angle_beta   90.00
_cell.angle_gamma   90.00
#
_symmetry.space_group_name_H-M   'P 1'
#
loop_
_entity.id
_entity.type
_entity.pdbx_description
1 polymer ?
#
loop_
_entity_poly.entity_id
_entity_poly.type
_entity_poly.pdbx_seq_one_letter_code
_entity_poly.pdbx_strand_id
1 'polypeptide(L)'
;MSSTVEITRQGSSPAGASGLGASITPPRTVIGAQPGWKLLNARELWSHRELLYFLTWRDIKVRYKQTALGACWAVLQPLATMAVFTVFLGRVVATPESGVPYPLYVFAGLLPWHFFSNAVGAAGQSVVANHSLVTKIYFPRLLIPAGAVGASVVDLAVASALFAPLMLYFGVVPGAGILMTPLVVAGLLIAALGFGTLLSALTVAYRDFRHIIPFMLQFWMFATPTIYMQADTVVGPTGRALLPLNPAYGLIKNLRVAILGGTFDWYALGVSGAVAVTILVVGFAYFRRVERGFADII
;
A
#
# COMPACT_ATOMS: atom_id res chain seq x y z
N MET A 1 43.59 22.17 -15.07
CA MET A 1 43.83 21.27 -16.22
C MET A 1 42.51 20.55 -16.50
N SER A 2 41.45 21.24 -16.95
CA SER A 2 41.12 21.65 -18.34
C SER A 2 41.28 20.54 -19.36
N SER A 3 40.16 20.02 -19.87
CA SER A 3 39.98 19.39 -21.19
C SER A 3 38.46 19.19 -21.45
N THR A 4 37.77 20.25 -21.86
CA THR A 4 36.43 20.16 -22.46
C THR A 4 36.60 20.04 -23.97
N VAL A 5 36.06 18.98 -24.57
CA VAL A 5 36.13 18.73 -26.01
C VAL A 5 35.02 19.51 -26.70
N GLU A 6 35.40 20.51 -27.50
CA GLU A 6 34.52 21.35 -28.30
C GLU A 6 34.67 20.91 -29.78
N ILE A 7 33.62 20.31 -30.36
CA ILE A 7 33.63 19.88 -31.76
C ILE A 7 33.07 21.01 -32.63
N THR A 8 33.96 21.78 -33.24
CA THR A 8 33.63 22.80 -34.26
C THR A 8 33.41 22.14 -35.62
N ARG A 9 32.18 22.13 -36.14
CA ARG A 9 31.93 21.93 -37.58
C ARG A 9 32.03 23.27 -38.30
N GLN A 10 33.06 23.44 -39.14
CA GLN A 10 33.15 24.52 -40.11
C GLN A 10 32.19 24.26 -41.28
N GLY A 11 31.16 25.10 -41.39
CA GLY A 11 30.35 25.25 -42.59
C GLY A 11 30.55 26.67 -43.13
N SER A 12 31.04 26.75 -44.36
CA SER A 12 31.26 27.97 -45.15
C SER A 12 30.01 28.86 -45.25
N SER A 13 30.19 30.16 -44.99
CA SER A 13 29.19 31.20 -45.20
C SER A 13 29.20 31.69 -46.66
N PRO A 14 28.04 32.06 -47.23
CA PRO A 14 27.96 33.21 -48.10
C PRO A 14 27.17 34.34 -47.43
N ALA A 15 27.63 35.55 -47.70
CA ALA A 15 27.11 36.81 -47.21
C ALA A 15 25.70 37.11 -47.74
N GLY A 16 24.91 37.83 -46.93
CA GLY A 16 23.74 38.58 -47.37
C GLY A 16 22.42 38.17 -46.73
N ALA A 17 22.09 38.78 -45.58
CA ALA A 17 20.72 39.15 -45.19
C ALA A 17 20.75 39.76 -43.77
N SER A 18 20.90 41.08 -43.71
CA SER A 18 20.60 41.88 -42.53
C SER A 18 19.08 41.94 -42.34
N GLY A 19 18.56 41.13 -41.41
CA GLY A 19 17.15 41.15 -41.03
C GLY A 19 16.94 40.48 -39.69
N LEU A 20 16.65 41.27 -38.65
CA LEU A 20 16.03 40.94 -37.36
C LEU A 20 15.79 39.45 -37.07
N GLY A 21 16.85 38.72 -36.75
CA GLY A 21 16.78 37.37 -36.18
C GLY A 21 16.88 37.48 -34.67
N ALA A 22 15.77 37.73 -33.97
CA ALA A 22 15.71 37.48 -32.55
C ALA A 22 16.15 36.04 -32.32
N SER A 23 17.28 35.84 -31.64
CA SER A 23 17.80 34.52 -31.29
C SER A 23 16.82 33.87 -30.31
N ILE A 24 15.82 33.16 -30.85
CA ILE A 24 14.95 32.28 -30.07
C ILE A 24 15.83 31.12 -29.63
N THR A 25 16.56 31.34 -28.54
CA THR A 25 17.29 30.29 -27.85
C THR A 25 16.19 29.35 -27.33
N PRO A 26 16.11 28.09 -27.77
CA PRO A 26 15.08 27.18 -27.28
C PRO A 26 15.18 27.14 -25.75
N PRO A 27 14.05 27.11 -25.02
CA PRO A 27 14.07 27.09 -23.56
C PRO A 27 14.94 25.92 -23.10
N ARG A 28 16.11 26.25 -22.53
CA ARG A 28 17.07 25.28 -22.04
C ARG A 28 16.57 24.77 -20.71
N THR A 29 15.81 23.67 -20.73
CA THR A 29 15.38 22.98 -19.51
C THR A 29 16.61 22.32 -18.88
N VAL A 30 17.25 23.02 -17.94
CA VAL A 30 18.35 22.48 -17.14
C VAL A 30 17.73 21.52 -16.11
N ILE A 31 17.82 20.22 -16.38
CA ILE A 31 17.48 19.18 -15.42
C ILE A 31 18.60 19.17 -14.37
N GLY A 32 18.47 20.01 -13.35
CA GLY A 32 19.35 19.98 -12.19
C GLY A 32 19.07 18.72 -11.37
N ALA A 33 20.05 17.83 -11.26
CA ALA A 33 20.02 16.75 -10.29
C ALA A 33 19.93 17.38 -8.89
N GLN A 34 18.76 17.28 -8.24
CA GLN A 34 18.61 17.85 -6.89
C GLN A 34 19.49 17.06 -5.92
N PRO A 35 20.40 17.73 -5.18
CA PRO A 35 21.30 17.05 -4.27
C PRO A 35 20.55 16.62 -3.01
N GLY A 36 20.91 15.43 -2.51
CA GLY A 36 20.95 15.15 -1.08
C GLY A 36 19.64 14.87 -0.33
N TRP A 37 19.46 13.61 0.07
CA TRP A 37 19.01 13.21 1.42
C TRP A 37 17.69 13.76 2.00
N LYS A 38 16.78 14.35 1.21
CA LYS A 38 15.42 14.64 1.70
C LYS A 38 14.57 13.38 1.65
N LEU A 39 14.57 12.54 2.70
CA LEU A 39 13.81 11.28 2.84
C LEU A 39 12.35 11.34 2.36
N LEU A 40 11.75 12.53 2.40
CA LEU A 40 10.44 12.85 1.83
C LEU A 40 10.54 14.21 1.14
N ASN A 41 10.55 14.25 -0.20
CA ASN A 41 10.28 15.51 -0.90
C ASN A 41 8.76 15.64 -1.05
N ALA A 42 8.06 15.83 0.08
CA ALA A 42 6.59 15.85 0.13
C ALA A 42 6.01 16.91 -0.84
N ARG A 43 6.74 18.00 -1.06
CA ARG A 43 6.40 19.04 -2.03
C ARG A 43 6.41 18.54 -3.48
N GLU A 44 7.35 17.68 -3.82
CA GLU A 44 7.47 17.07 -5.15
C GLU A 44 6.44 15.95 -5.35
N LEU A 45 6.14 15.16 -4.31
CA LEU A 45 5.00 14.24 -4.36
C LEU A 45 3.68 14.98 -4.58
N TRP A 46 3.48 16.10 -3.89
CA TRP A 46 2.27 16.91 -3.99
C TRP A 46 2.11 17.61 -5.35
N SER A 47 3.22 18.02 -5.99
CA SER A 47 3.19 18.57 -7.34
C SER A 47 2.79 17.52 -8.39
N HIS A 48 3.04 16.23 -8.12
CA HIS A 48 2.71 15.11 -8.99
C HIS A 48 1.44 14.35 -8.56
N ARG A 49 0.55 14.96 -7.76
CA ARG A 49 -0.71 14.34 -7.30
C ARG A 49 -1.61 13.87 -8.44
N GLU A 50 -1.56 14.54 -9.59
CA GLU A 50 -2.32 14.16 -10.79
C GLU A 50 -1.80 12.83 -11.37
N LEU A 51 -0.48 12.62 -11.34
CA LEU A 51 0.12 11.35 -11.74
C LEU A 51 -0.26 10.23 -10.75
N LEU A 52 -0.26 10.51 -9.45
CA LEU A 52 -0.70 9.55 -8.44
C LEU A 52 -2.16 9.13 -8.69
N TYR A 53 -3.04 10.11 -8.93
CA TYR A 53 -4.44 9.86 -9.27
C TYR A 53 -4.57 9.02 -10.54
N PHE A 54 -3.83 9.37 -11.60
CA PHE A 54 -3.85 8.64 -12.86
C PHE A 54 -3.36 7.19 -12.71
N LEU A 55 -2.26 6.96 -11.98
CA LEU A 55 -1.75 5.62 -11.70
C LEU A 55 -2.76 4.78 -10.93
N THR A 56 -3.35 5.37 -9.88
CA THR A 56 -4.40 4.74 -9.06
C THR A 56 -5.62 4.37 -9.90
N TRP A 57 -6.13 5.33 -10.68
CA TRP A 57 -7.29 5.15 -11.54
C TRP A 57 -7.06 4.09 -12.62
N ARG A 58 -5.86 4.09 -13.23
CA ARG A 58 -5.46 3.08 -14.21
C ARG A 58 -5.44 1.69 -13.57
N ASP A 59 -4.84 1.53 -12.39
CA ASP A 59 -4.75 0.23 -11.71
C ASP A 59 -6.14 -0.31 -11.36
N ILE A 60 -7.05 0.54 -10.86
CA ILE A 60 -8.47 0.21 -10.63
C ILE A 60 -9.11 -0.27 -11.95
N LYS A 61 -8.97 0.51 -13.02
CA LYS A 61 -9.57 0.17 -14.32
C LYS A 61 -9.04 -1.14 -14.87
N VAL A 62 -7.74 -1.40 -14.76
CA VAL A 62 -7.13 -2.67 -15.20
C VAL A 62 -7.69 -3.84 -14.40
N ARG A 63 -7.74 -3.71 -13.06
CA ARG A 63 -8.24 -4.74 -12.14
C ARG A 63 -9.70 -5.13 -12.42
N TYR A 64 -10.55 -4.16 -12.74
CA TYR A 64 -11.99 -4.39 -12.91
C TYR A 64 -12.46 -4.59 -14.36
N LYS A 65 -11.69 -4.15 -15.36
CA LYS A 65 -12.09 -4.25 -16.77
C LYS A 65 -11.75 -5.60 -17.42
N GLN A 66 -10.77 -6.34 -16.88
CA GLN A 66 -10.28 -7.59 -17.47
C GLN A 66 -10.91 -8.87 -16.91
N THR A 67 -11.90 -8.77 -16.02
CA THR A 67 -12.54 -9.94 -15.40
C THR A 67 -14.01 -10.03 -15.78
N ALA A 68 -14.49 -11.25 -16.08
CA ALA A 68 -15.90 -11.49 -16.43
C ALA A 68 -16.88 -11.07 -15.31
N LEU A 69 -16.43 -11.14 -14.06
CA LEU A 69 -17.20 -10.75 -12.87
C LEU A 69 -16.89 -9.32 -12.38
N GLY A 70 -15.92 -8.62 -12.98
CA GLY A 70 -15.57 -7.23 -12.66
C GLY A 70 -15.34 -6.96 -11.17
N ALA A 71 -16.06 -5.95 -10.65
CA ALA A 71 -16.03 -5.52 -9.25
C ALA A 71 -16.54 -6.58 -8.25
N CYS A 72 -17.35 -7.53 -8.72
CA CYS A 72 -17.90 -8.59 -7.87
C CYS A 72 -16.80 -9.47 -7.26
N TRP A 73 -15.65 -9.60 -7.93
CA TRP A 73 -14.52 -10.38 -7.41
C TRP A 73 -13.89 -9.78 -6.15
N ALA A 74 -13.76 -8.45 -6.07
CA ALA A 74 -13.18 -7.81 -4.87
C ALA A 74 -13.98 -8.13 -3.59
N VAL A 75 -15.26 -8.45 -3.75
CA VAL A 75 -16.20 -8.80 -2.68
C VAL A 75 -16.30 -10.31 -2.46
N LEU A 76 -16.31 -11.09 -3.55
CA LEU A 76 -16.53 -12.54 -3.49
C LEU A 76 -15.44 -13.25 -2.68
N GLN A 77 -14.17 -12.83 -2.82
CA GLN A 77 -13.06 -13.45 -2.11
C GLN A 77 -13.15 -13.27 -0.58
N PRO A 78 -13.34 -12.06 -0.02
CA PRO A 78 -13.58 -11.87 1.40
C PRO A 78 -14.80 -12.64 1.93
N LEU A 79 -15.91 -12.67 1.18
CA LEU A 79 -17.12 -13.40 1.58
C LEU A 79 -16.90 -14.91 1.61
N ALA A 80 -16.24 -15.47 0.60
CA ALA A 80 -15.89 -16.88 0.57
C ALA A 80 -14.96 -17.25 1.73
N THR A 81 -13.97 -16.41 2.01
CA THR A 81 -13.03 -16.61 3.13
C THR A 81 -13.76 -16.55 4.48
N MET A 82 -14.68 -15.60 4.66
CA MET A 82 -15.55 -15.52 5.83
C MET A 82 -16.41 -16.78 5.99
N ALA A 83 -17.02 -17.27 4.90
CA ALA A 83 -17.83 -18.48 4.93
C ALA A 83 -17.00 -19.69 5.36
N VAL A 84 -15.79 -19.85 4.82
CA VAL A 84 -14.85 -20.91 5.22
C VAL A 84 -14.53 -20.82 6.71
N PHE A 85 -14.06 -19.67 7.20
CA PHE A 85 -13.77 -19.51 8.63
C PHE A 85 -15.00 -19.75 9.50
N THR A 86 -16.17 -19.29 9.08
CA THR A 86 -17.44 -19.50 9.80
C THR A 86 -17.79 -20.98 9.91
N VAL A 87 -17.68 -21.73 8.82
CA VAL A 87 -18.04 -23.16 8.81
C VAL A 87 -17.05 -23.99 9.63
N PHE A 88 -15.75 -23.72 9.50
CA PHE A 88 -14.71 -24.52 10.14
C PHE A 88 -14.41 -24.10 11.58
N LEU A 89 -14.32 -22.79 11.85
CA LEU A 89 -13.97 -22.28 13.17
C LEU A 89 -15.17 -21.79 13.96
N GLY A 90 -16.28 -21.41 13.33
CA GLY A 90 -17.46 -20.91 14.05
C GLY A 90 -18.12 -21.96 14.96
N ARG A 91 -17.84 -23.25 14.75
CA ARG A 91 -18.26 -24.34 15.66
C ARG A 91 -17.29 -24.62 16.80
N VAL A 92 -16.02 -24.20 16.65
CA VAL A 92 -14.92 -24.52 17.56
C VAL A 92 -14.61 -23.33 18.48
N VAL A 93 -14.68 -22.11 17.93
CA VAL A 93 -14.51 -20.87 18.64
C VAL A 93 -15.84 -20.55 19.31
N ALA A 94 -15.91 -20.73 20.64
CA ALA A 94 -17.05 -20.31 21.44
C ALA A 94 -17.41 -18.86 21.08
N THR A 95 -18.72 -18.58 21.00
CA THR A 95 -19.31 -17.28 20.69
C THR A 95 -18.46 -16.14 21.27
N PRO A 96 -18.04 -15.15 20.45
CA PRO A 96 -17.28 -14.00 20.93
C PRO A 96 -17.98 -13.39 22.15
N GLU A 97 -17.21 -13.04 23.17
CA GLU A 97 -17.70 -12.45 24.44
C GLU A 97 -18.63 -11.22 24.26
N SER A 98 -18.62 -10.61 23.08
CA SER A 98 -19.43 -9.45 22.71
C SER A 98 -20.85 -9.75 22.24
N GLY A 99 -21.29 -11.03 22.19
CA GLY A 99 -22.61 -11.39 21.66
C GLY A 99 -22.76 -11.15 20.15
N VAL A 100 -21.67 -10.84 19.45
CA VAL A 100 -21.66 -10.59 18.02
C VAL A 100 -21.57 -11.91 17.25
N PRO A 101 -22.38 -12.12 16.20
CA PRO A 101 -22.29 -13.30 15.34
C PRO A 101 -20.87 -13.51 14.81
N TYR A 102 -20.37 -14.74 14.90
CA TYR A 102 -19.03 -15.09 14.43
C TYR A 102 -18.71 -14.68 12.97
N PRO A 103 -19.65 -14.77 11.99
CA PRO A 103 -19.40 -14.27 10.64
C PRO A 103 -19.00 -12.79 10.60
N LEU A 104 -19.70 -11.93 11.35
CA LEU A 104 -19.37 -10.51 11.44
C LEU A 104 -18.03 -10.28 12.12
N TYR A 105 -17.75 -11.05 13.19
CA TYR A 105 -16.49 -10.97 13.92
C TYR A 105 -15.29 -11.24 13.00
N VAL A 106 -15.36 -12.32 12.22
CA VAL A 106 -14.30 -12.70 11.28
C VAL A 106 -14.22 -11.71 10.12
N PHE A 107 -15.35 -11.32 9.53
CA PHE A 107 -15.35 -10.38 8.41
C PHE A 107 -14.74 -9.02 8.79
N ALA A 108 -15.03 -8.52 9.99
CA ALA A 108 -14.42 -7.29 10.52
C ALA A 108 -12.89 -7.39 10.70
N GLY A 109 -12.34 -8.61 10.88
CA GLY A 109 -10.89 -8.85 10.90
C GLY A 109 -10.29 -9.07 9.50
N LEU A 110 -11.02 -9.77 8.64
CA LEU A 110 -10.62 -10.04 7.25
C LEU A 110 -10.59 -8.78 6.40
N LEU A 111 -11.50 -7.84 6.63
CA LEU A 111 -11.61 -6.61 5.85
C LEU A 111 -10.30 -5.78 5.87
N PRO A 112 -9.73 -5.40 7.03
CA PRO A 112 -8.45 -4.70 7.06
C PRO A 112 -7.28 -5.59 6.63
N TRP A 113 -7.32 -6.89 6.93
CA TRP A 113 -6.28 -7.81 6.49
C TRP A 113 -6.20 -7.89 4.96
N HIS A 114 -7.33 -8.07 4.27
CA HIS A 114 -7.38 -8.12 2.81
C HIS A 114 -6.92 -6.82 2.19
N PHE A 115 -7.32 -5.67 2.76
CA PHE A 115 -6.77 -4.39 2.33
C PHE A 115 -5.24 -4.38 2.45
N PHE A 116 -4.69 -4.75 3.62
CA PHE A 116 -3.25 -4.75 3.87
C PHE A 116 -2.51 -5.71 2.93
N SER A 117 -2.96 -6.95 2.80
CA SER A 117 -2.32 -7.96 1.96
C SER A 117 -2.36 -7.57 0.49
N ASN A 118 -3.49 -7.04 0.01
CA ASN A 118 -3.65 -6.62 -1.38
C ASN A 118 -2.81 -5.38 -1.68
N ALA A 119 -2.77 -4.41 -0.76
CA ALA A 119 -1.97 -3.21 -0.89
C ALA A 119 -0.47 -3.52 -0.93
N VAL A 120 0.01 -4.33 0.02
CA VAL A 120 1.42 -4.74 0.10
C VAL A 120 1.81 -5.58 -1.12
N GLY A 121 0.97 -6.54 -1.52
CA GLY A 121 1.21 -7.40 -2.69
C GLY A 121 1.26 -6.60 -3.99
N ALA A 122 0.28 -5.71 -4.21
CA ALA A 122 0.23 -4.88 -5.41
C ALA A 122 1.40 -3.88 -5.46
N ALA A 123 1.70 -3.22 -4.34
CA ALA A 123 2.84 -2.31 -4.24
C ALA A 123 4.18 -3.03 -4.48
N GLY A 124 4.34 -4.25 -3.95
CA GLY A 124 5.52 -5.08 -4.13
C GLY A 124 5.81 -5.45 -5.60
N GLN A 125 4.78 -5.50 -6.45
CA GLN A 125 4.91 -5.79 -7.88
C GLN A 125 4.84 -4.55 -8.78
N SER A 126 4.46 -3.40 -8.21
CA SER A 126 4.09 -2.21 -8.96
C SER A 126 5.20 -1.64 -9.86
N VAL A 127 6.46 -1.59 -9.38
CA VAL A 127 7.58 -1.04 -10.16
C VAL A 127 7.90 -1.92 -11.36
N VAL A 128 7.91 -3.23 -11.16
CA VAL A 128 8.09 -4.22 -12.23
C VAL A 128 6.98 -4.11 -13.27
N ALA A 129 5.72 -4.09 -12.83
CA ALA A 129 4.57 -4.02 -13.72
C ALA A 129 4.54 -2.72 -14.55
N ASN A 130 5.18 -1.66 -14.05
CA ASN A 130 5.26 -0.36 -14.69
C ASN A 130 6.66 -0.04 -15.25
N HIS A 131 7.47 -1.06 -15.55
CA HIS A 131 8.84 -0.89 -16.05
C HIS A 131 8.96 0.07 -17.24
N SER A 132 8.04 -0.04 -18.21
CA SER A 132 8.04 0.81 -19.40
C SER A 132 7.87 2.30 -19.09
N LEU A 133 7.16 2.63 -18.00
CA LEU A 133 6.96 3.99 -17.54
C LEU A 133 8.18 4.47 -16.73
N VAL A 134 8.78 3.59 -15.93
CA VAL A 134 10.00 3.84 -15.13
C VAL A 134 11.23 4.16 -15.99
N THR A 135 11.32 3.54 -17.17
CA THR A 135 12.46 3.69 -18.10
C THR A 135 12.30 4.86 -19.07
N LYS A 136 11.07 5.24 -19.40
CA LYS A 136 10.79 6.24 -20.45
C LYS A 136 10.52 7.65 -19.94
N ILE A 137 10.10 7.80 -18.68
CA ILE A 137 9.65 9.08 -18.14
C ILE A 137 10.33 9.33 -16.78
N TYR A 138 10.84 10.54 -16.58
CA TYR A 138 11.37 10.97 -15.29
C TYR A 138 10.24 11.49 -14.39
N PHE A 139 10.09 10.89 -13.21
CA PHE A 139 9.17 11.31 -12.14
C PHE A 139 9.57 10.62 -10.82
N PRO A 140 9.05 11.06 -9.65
CA PRO A 140 9.34 10.40 -8.37
C PRO A 140 8.80 8.97 -8.33
N ARG A 141 9.68 7.97 -8.34
CA ARG A 141 9.26 6.55 -8.52
C ARG A 141 8.48 5.99 -7.32
N LEU A 142 8.56 6.63 -6.15
CA LEU A 142 7.72 6.34 -4.98
C LEU A 142 6.21 6.47 -5.26
N LEU A 143 5.82 7.22 -6.30
CA LEU A 143 4.42 7.34 -6.72
C LEU A 143 3.85 6.03 -7.28
N ILE A 144 4.69 5.13 -7.80
CA ILE A 144 4.23 3.85 -8.33
C ILE A 144 3.70 2.92 -7.22
N PRO A 145 4.48 2.58 -6.18
CA PRO A 145 3.94 1.82 -5.06
C PRO A 145 2.78 2.53 -4.35
N ALA A 146 2.86 3.85 -4.20
CA ALA A 146 1.79 4.63 -3.57
C ALA A 146 0.47 4.55 -4.34
N GLY A 147 0.51 4.61 -5.68
CA GLY A 147 -0.68 4.44 -6.53
C GLY A 147 -1.32 3.06 -6.40
N ALA A 148 -0.50 2.01 -6.31
CA ALA A 148 -0.98 0.65 -6.09
C ALA A 148 -1.68 0.48 -4.72
N VAL A 149 -1.14 1.10 -3.66
CA VAL A 149 -1.82 1.15 -2.35
C VAL A 149 -3.11 1.98 -2.43
N GLY A 150 -3.08 3.12 -3.14
CA GLY A 150 -4.26 3.95 -3.38
C GLY A 150 -5.40 3.19 -4.05
N ALA A 151 -5.10 2.31 -5.01
CA ALA A 151 -6.11 1.47 -5.65
C ALA A 151 -6.76 0.51 -4.65
N SER A 152 -5.99 -0.01 -3.70
CA SER A 152 -6.49 -0.91 -2.65
C SER A 152 -7.38 -0.18 -1.63
N VAL A 153 -7.25 1.14 -1.47
CA VAL A 153 -8.17 1.93 -0.63
C VAL A 153 -9.58 1.93 -1.21
N VAL A 154 -9.71 1.95 -2.53
CA VAL A 154 -11.02 1.85 -3.19
C VAL A 154 -11.63 0.49 -2.92
N ASP A 155 -10.84 -0.58 -2.98
CA ASP A 155 -11.31 -1.93 -2.65
C ASP A 155 -11.77 -2.02 -1.18
N LEU A 156 -11.04 -1.40 -0.25
CA LEU A 156 -11.43 -1.27 1.15
C LEU A 156 -12.77 -0.53 1.29
N ALA A 157 -12.97 0.57 0.56
CA ALA A 157 -14.21 1.32 0.59
C ALA A 157 -15.39 0.49 0.07
N VAL A 158 -15.20 -0.25 -1.03
CA VAL A 158 -16.21 -1.18 -1.59
C VAL A 158 -16.53 -2.29 -0.59
N ALA A 159 -15.51 -2.92 0.02
CA ALA A 159 -15.71 -3.97 1.02
C ALA A 159 -16.40 -3.44 2.30
N SER A 160 -16.10 -2.20 2.71
CA SER A 160 -16.75 -1.54 3.85
C SER A 160 -18.22 -1.21 3.56
N ALA A 161 -18.51 -0.75 2.33
CA ALA A 161 -19.88 -0.50 1.90
C ALA A 161 -20.73 -1.78 1.88
N LEU A 162 -20.14 -2.91 1.51
CA LEU A 162 -20.80 -4.22 1.60
C LEU A 162 -20.98 -4.70 3.05
N PHE A 163 -20.04 -4.38 3.94
CA PHE A 163 -20.13 -4.77 5.34
C PHE A 163 -21.32 -4.12 6.05
N ALA A 164 -21.71 -2.91 5.67
CA ALA A 164 -22.82 -2.18 6.29
C ALA A 164 -24.17 -2.94 6.21
N PRO A 165 -24.65 -3.43 5.04
CA PRO A 165 -25.82 -4.29 4.94
C PRO A 165 -25.73 -5.57 5.79
N LEU A 166 -24.55 -6.20 5.88
CA LEU A 166 -24.35 -7.38 6.73
C LEU A 166 -24.58 -7.04 8.20
N MET A 167 -24.05 -5.91 8.69
CA MET A 167 -24.28 -5.46 10.07
C MET A 167 -25.77 -5.21 10.33
N LEU A 168 -26.49 -4.59 9.38
CA LEU A 168 -27.94 -4.39 9.48
C LEU A 168 -28.72 -5.72 9.52
N TYR A 169 -28.35 -6.69 8.69
CA TYR A 169 -28.98 -8.02 8.67
C TYR A 169 -28.86 -8.76 10.00
N PHE A 170 -27.71 -8.64 10.67
CA PHE A 170 -27.44 -9.25 11.98
C PHE A 170 -27.86 -8.36 13.16
N GLY A 171 -28.46 -7.18 12.92
CA GLY A 171 -28.93 -6.28 13.97
C GLY A 171 -27.82 -5.62 14.81
N VAL A 172 -26.58 -5.56 14.29
CA VAL A 172 -25.44 -4.95 14.99
C VAL A 172 -25.29 -3.50 14.53
N VAL A 173 -25.42 -2.55 15.47
CA VAL A 173 -25.22 -1.12 15.19
C VAL A 173 -23.77 -0.74 15.53
N PRO A 174 -23.06 -0.01 14.66
CA PRO A 174 -21.72 0.44 14.98
C PRO A 174 -21.71 1.34 16.22
N GLY A 175 -20.78 1.08 17.14
CA GLY A 175 -20.61 1.91 18.33
C GLY A 175 -20.00 3.28 18.02
N ALA A 176 -19.92 4.13 19.05
CA ALA A 176 -19.24 5.43 18.96
C ALA A 176 -17.74 5.32 18.54
N GLY A 177 -17.16 4.12 18.69
CA GLY A 177 -15.81 3.80 18.21
C GLY A 177 -15.61 3.98 16.71
N ILE A 178 -16.67 4.05 15.90
CA ILE A 178 -16.57 4.23 14.45
C ILE A 178 -15.82 5.51 14.06
N LEU A 179 -15.82 6.54 14.92
CA LEU A 179 -15.02 7.76 14.74
C LEU A 179 -13.50 7.52 14.73
N MET A 180 -13.03 6.42 15.34
CA MET A 180 -11.62 6.04 15.33
C MET A 180 -11.23 5.25 14.07
N THR A 181 -12.20 4.76 13.30
CA THR A 181 -11.98 4.01 12.05
C THR A 181 -11.01 4.73 11.10
N PRO A 182 -11.16 6.03 10.79
CA PRO A 182 -10.25 6.72 9.88
C PRO A 182 -8.80 6.76 10.38
N LEU A 183 -8.61 6.93 11.70
CA LEU A 183 -7.27 6.95 12.31
C LEU A 183 -6.59 5.59 12.20
N VAL A 184 -7.33 4.51 12.50
CA VAL A 184 -6.79 3.14 12.42
C VAL A 184 -6.52 2.75 10.97
N VAL A 185 -7.39 3.11 10.03
CA VAL A 185 -7.17 2.92 8.58
C VAL A 185 -5.95 3.70 8.10
N ALA A 186 -5.73 4.92 8.59
CA ALA A 186 -4.52 5.69 8.27
C ALA A 186 -3.23 4.99 8.77
N GLY A 187 -3.26 4.42 9.98
CA GLY A 187 -2.16 3.58 10.47
C GLY A 187 -1.90 2.36 9.57
N LEU A 188 -2.97 1.73 9.10
CA LEU A 188 -2.88 0.56 8.21
C LEU A 188 -2.36 0.92 6.82
N LEU A 189 -2.72 2.10 6.33
CA LEU A 189 -2.17 2.69 5.12
C LEU A 189 -0.67 2.95 5.24
N ILE A 190 -0.22 3.50 6.37
CA ILE A 190 1.20 3.73 6.65
C ILE A 190 1.95 2.39 6.66
N ALA A 191 1.41 1.37 7.34
CA ALA A 191 2.00 0.04 7.38
C ALA A 191 2.10 -0.57 5.97
N ALA A 192 1.02 -0.49 5.18
CA ALA A 192 0.95 -1.02 3.83
C ALA A 192 1.91 -0.31 2.87
N LEU A 193 2.02 1.02 2.97
CA LEU A 193 2.99 1.80 2.19
C LEU A 193 4.43 1.45 2.57
N GLY A 194 4.72 1.27 3.86
CA GLY A 194 6.06 0.92 4.31
C GLY A 194 6.52 -0.45 3.81
N PHE A 195 5.74 -1.49 4.07
CA PHE A 195 6.05 -2.83 3.54
C PHE A 195 5.98 -2.88 2.03
N GLY A 196 4.94 -2.30 1.43
CA GLY A 196 4.74 -2.31 -0.01
C GLY A 196 5.90 -1.67 -0.76
N THR A 197 6.39 -0.52 -0.30
CA THR A 197 7.56 0.14 -0.91
C THR A 197 8.85 -0.63 -0.70
N LEU A 198 9.08 -1.16 0.50
CA LEU A 198 10.24 -2.00 0.79
C LEU A 198 10.29 -3.23 -0.12
N LEU A 199 9.18 -3.96 -0.21
CA LEU A 199 9.05 -5.14 -1.07
C LEU A 199 9.15 -4.77 -2.55
N SER A 200 8.64 -3.61 -2.96
CA SER A 200 8.78 -3.14 -4.34
C SER A 200 10.24 -3.01 -4.74
N ALA A 201 11.06 -2.41 -3.87
CA ALA A 201 12.49 -2.28 -4.13
C ALA A 201 13.20 -3.64 -4.12
N LEU A 202 12.81 -4.54 -3.22
CA LEU A 202 13.35 -5.91 -3.15
C LEU A 202 13.01 -6.72 -4.39
N THR A 203 11.79 -6.61 -4.92
CA THR A 203 11.37 -7.30 -6.15
C THR A 203 12.14 -6.83 -7.38
N VAL A 204 12.55 -5.55 -7.42
CA VAL A 204 13.41 -5.03 -8.48
C VAL A 204 14.83 -5.57 -8.34
N ALA A 205 15.37 -5.58 -7.12
CA ALA A 205 16.72 -6.10 -6.84
C ALA A 205 16.81 -7.62 -7.04
N TYR A 206 15.74 -8.35 -6.70
CA TYR A 206 15.68 -9.81 -6.68
C TYR A 206 14.34 -10.29 -7.23
N ARG A 207 14.37 -10.98 -8.38
CA ARG A 207 13.15 -11.44 -9.08
C ARG A 207 12.35 -12.48 -8.27
N ASP A 208 12.98 -13.23 -7.37
CA ASP A 208 12.33 -14.27 -6.56
C ASP A 208 11.29 -13.73 -5.59
N PHE A 209 11.43 -12.46 -5.17
CA PHE A 209 10.45 -11.81 -4.31
C PHE A 209 9.06 -11.79 -4.93
N ARG A 210 8.94 -11.93 -6.26
CA ARG A 210 7.64 -12.05 -6.90
C ARG A 210 6.83 -13.24 -6.43
N HIS A 211 7.49 -14.35 -6.13
CA HIS A 211 6.87 -15.58 -5.63
C HIS A 211 6.87 -15.63 -4.10
N ILE A 212 7.86 -15.02 -3.44
CA ILE A 212 7.94 -14.98 -1.97
C ILE A 212 6.82 -14.12 -1.38
N ILE A 213 6.47 -12.99 -1.99
CA ILE A 213 5.49 -12.04 -1.42
C ILE A 213 4.13 -12.71 -1.16
N PRO A 214 3.47 -13.39 -2.13
CA PRO A 214 2.20 -14.06 -1.87
C PRO A 214 2.28 -15.10 -0.76
N PHE A 215 3.36 -15.90 -0.75
CA PHE A 215 3.59 -16.92 0.28
C PHE A 215 3.77 -16.28 1.66
N MET A 216 4.63 -15.28 1.78
CA MET A 216 4.88 -14.53 3.01
C MET A 216 3.59 -13.93 3.58
N LEU A 217 2.78 -13.29 2.73
CA LEU A 217 1.49 -12.73 3.14
C LEU A 217 0.53 -13.82 3.62
N GLN A 218 0.48 -14.98 2.96
CA GLN A 218 -0.36 -16.09 3.39
C GLN A 218 0.03 -16.61 4.78
N PHE A 219 1.32 -16.80 5.06
CA PHE A 219 1.80 -17.21 6.39
C PHE A 219 1.53 -16.13 7.44
N TRP A 220 1.68 -14.87 7.08
CA TRP A 220 1.45 -13.75 7.98
C TRP A 220 -0.04 -13.61 8.37
N MET A 221 -0.97 -13.98 7.48
CA MET A 221 -2.39 -14.09 7.84
C MET A 221 -2.59 -15.02 9.04
N PHE A 222 -2.01 -16.22 8.98
CA PHE A 222 -2.12 -17.20 10.07
C PHE A 222 -1.31 -16.80 11.31
N ALA A 223 -0.23 -16.02 11.15
CA ALA A 223 0.51 -15.45 12.27
C ALA A 223 -0.24 -14.29 12.97
N THR A 224 -1.38 -13.84 12.43
CA THR A 224 -2.19 -12.75 12.97
C THR A 224 -3.52 -13.30 13.51
N PRO A 225 -3.52 -13.94 14.70
CA PRO A 225 -4.68 -14.66 15.23
C PRO A 225 -5.92 -13.77 15.40
N THR A 226 -5.71 -12.46 15.62
CA THR A 226 -6.79 -11.46 15.69
C THR A 226 -7.73 -11.55 14.50
N ILE A 227 -7.32 -12.00 13.31
CA ILE A 227 -8.21 -12.06 12.14
C ILE A 227 -9.38 -13.02 12.36
N TYR A 228 -9.15 -14.17 12.98
CA TYR A 228 -10.13 -15.27 13.05
C TYR A 228 -10.47 -15.72 14.46
N MET A 229 -9.72 -15.31 15.48
CA MET A 229 -9.96 -15.69 16.88
C MET A 229 -9.66 -14.52 17.83
N GLN A 230 -10.03 -14.68 19.10
CA GLN A 230 -9.56 -13.77 20.15
C GLN A 230 -8.13 -14.15 20.52
N ALA A 231 -7.17 -13.26 20.24
CA ALA A 231 -5.76 -13.57 20.47
C ALA A 231 -5.43 -13.87 21.94
N ASP A 232 -6.17 -13.25 22.86
CA ASP A 232 -5.95 -13.39 24.29
C ASP A 232 -6.30 -14.79 24.83
N THR A 233 -7.16 -15.56 24.16
CA THR A 233 -7.56 -16.91 24.60
C THR A 233 -6.59 -18.00 24.15
N VAL A 234 -5.86 -17.79 23.05
CA VAL A 234 -5.01 -18.83 22.43
C VAL A 234 -3.54 -18.64 22.75
N VAL A 235 -3.13 -17.41 23.06
CA VAL A 235 -1.71 -17.04 23.12
C VAL A 235 -1.26 -16.87 24.58
N GLY A 236 -0.20 -17.60 24.95
CA GLY A 236 0.44 -17.50 26.27
C GLY A 236 1.10 -16.13 26.53
N PRO A 237 1.67 -15.91 27.73
CA PRO A 237 2.18 -14.61 28.16
C PRO A 237 3.21 -13.99 27.18
N THR A 238 4.12 -14.82 26.67
CA THR A 238 5.16 -14.40 25.72
C THR A 238 4.57 -13.91 24.40
N GLY A 239 3.57 -14.61 23.85
CA GLY A 239 2.99 -14.21 22.58
C GLY A 239 2.10 -12.97 22.71
N ARG A 240 1.47 -12.73 23.87
CA ARG A 240 0.77 -11.45 24.13
C ARG A 240 1.71 -10.25 24.10
N ALA A 241 2.98 -10.43 24.51
CA ALA A 241 3.99 -9.38 24.42
C ALA A 241 4.55 -9.20 23.00
N LEU A 242 4.64 -10.27 22.21
CA LEU A 242 5.21 -10.24 20.86
C LEU A 242 4.20 -9.81 19.78
N LEU A 243 2.92 -10.15 19.93
CA LEU A 243 1.89 -9.83 18.93
C LEU A 243 1.77 -8.33 18.60
N PRO A 244 1.84 -7.40 19.56
CA PRO A 244 1.87 -5.96 19.27
C PRO A 244 2.99 -5.50 18.35
N LEU A 245 4.11 -6.24 18.27
CA LEU A 245 5.21 -5.94 17.34
C LEU A 245 4.82 -6.19 15.88
N ASN A 246 3.81 -7.01 15.62
CA ASN A 246 3.26 -7.16 14.29
C ASN A 246 2.48 -5.88 13.93
N PRO A 247 2.90 -5.12 12.90
CA PRO A 247 2.29 -3.83 12.58
C PRO A 247 0.83 -3.96 12.13
N ALA A 248 0.40 -5.12 11.62
CA ALA A 248 -0.99 -5.36 11.26
C ALA A 248 -1.85 -5.73 12.48
N TYR A 249 -1.27 -6.33 13.53
CA TYR A 249 -2.02 -6.90 14.64
C TYR A 249 -2.83 -5.86 15.43
N GLY A 250 -2.16 -4.85 15.98
CA GLY A 250 -2.81 -3.84 16.82
C GLY A 250 -3.79 -2.97 16.04
N LEU A 251 -3.49 -2.71 14.76
CA LEU A 251 -4.38 -1.97 13.87
C LEU A 251 -5.65 -2.77 13.54
N ILE A 252 -5.54 -4.04 13.15
CA ILE A 252 -6.69 -4.90 12.86
C ILE A 252 -7.56 -5.10 14.12
N LYS A 253 -6.93 -5.33 15.29
CA LYS A 253 -7.64 -5.49 16.57
C LYS A 253 -8.51 -4.27 16.88
N ASN A 254 -7.90 -3.08 16.82
CA ASN A 254 -8.61 -1.84 17.15
C ASN A 254 -9.61 -1.42 16.08
N LEU A 255 -9.40 -1.77 14.79
CA LEU A 255 -10.41 -1.51 13.77
C LEU A 255 -11.67 -2.35 14.00
N ARG A 256 -11.51 -3.63 14.37
CA ARG A 256 -12.65 -4.47 14.72
C ARG A 256 -13.43 -3.87 15.89
N VAL A 257 -12.74 -3.50 16.97
CA VAL A 257 -13.37 -2.90 18.15
C VAL A 257 -14.06 -1.57 17.81
N ALA A 258 -13.47 -0.77 16.92
CA ALA A 258 -14.07 0.46 16.45
C ALA A 258 -15.42 0.22 15.75
N ILE A 259 -15.55 -0.87 14.99
CA ILE A 259 -16.76 -1.16 14.21
C ILE A 259 -17.79 -1.96 15.04
N LEU A 260 -17.36 -3.02 15.71
CA LEU A 260 -18.24 -3.95 16.43
C LEU A 260 -18.49 -3.57 17.90
N GLY A 261 -17.80 -2.55 18.40
CA GLY A 261 -17.81 -2.18 19.82
C GLY A 261 -16.81 -2.99 20.65
N GLY A 262 -16.50 -2.49 21.84
CA GLY A 262 -15.54 -3.08 22.78
C GLY A 262 -14.56 -2.06 23.35
N THR A 263 -13.53 -2.56 24.04
CA THR A 263 -12.47 -1.74 24.65
C THR A 263 -11.27 -1.60 23.71
N PHE A 264 -10.86 -0.36 23.46
CA PHE A 264 -9.67 -0.08 22.66
C PHE A 264 -8.41 -0.54 23.40
N ASP A 265 -7.54 -1.23 22.67
CA ASP A 265 -6.22 -1.65 23.14
C ASP A 265 -5.19 -0.63 22.66
N TRP A 266 -5.04 0.44 23.44
CA TRP A 266 -4.13 1.55 23.13
C TRP A 266 -2.66 1.12 23.08
N TYR A 267 -2.28 0.12 23.87
CA TYR A 267 -0.93 -0.42 23.87
C TYR A 267 -0.64 -1.12 22.53
N ALA A 268 -1.49 -2.06 22.12
CA ALA A 268 -1.33 -2.72 20.84
C ALA A 268 -1.40 -1.73 19.66
N LEU A 269 -2.29 -0.75 19.72
CA LEU A 269 -2.40 0.30 18.69
C LEU A 269 -1.11 1.12 18.59
N GLY A 270 -0.59 1.59 19.72
CA GLY A 270 0.62 2.42 19.79
C GLY A 270 1.86 1.69 19.32
N VAL A 271 2.08 0.45 19.78
CA VAL A 271 3.25 -0.35 19.39
C VAL A 271 3.18 -0.73 17.91
N SER A 272 2.05 -1.25 17.43
CA SER A 272 1.90 -1.61 16.01
C SER A 272 2.00 -0.38 15.10
N GLY A 273 1.46 0.77 15.52
CA GLY A 273 1.59 2.04 14.82
C GLY A 273 3.04 2.54 14.76
N ALA A 274 3.77 2.47 15.86
CA ALA A 274 5.19 2.85 15.90
C ALA A 274 6.05 1.96 15.01
N VAL A 275 5.80 0.64 15.01
CA VAL A 275 6.46 -0.30 14.11
C VAL A 275 6.11 0.02 12.65
N ALA A 276 4.85 0.29 12.34
CA ALA A 276 4.42 0.67 10.99
C ALA A 276 5.15 1.93 10.47
N VAL A 277 5.29 2.96 11.31
CA VAL A 277 6.04 4.18 10.97
C VAL A 277 7.53 3.89 10.78
N THR A 278 8.12 3.06 11.65
CA THR A 278 9.53 2.66 11.53
C THR A 278 9.78 1.96 10.20
N ILE A 279 8.90 1.04 9.82
CA ILE A 279 9.01 0.29 8.57
C ILE A 279 8.76 1.20 7.37
N LEU A 280 7.87 2.20 7.47
CA LEU A 280 7.73 3.22 6.43
C LEU A 280 9.05 3.96 6.19
N VAL A 281 9.71 4.43 7.25
CA VAL A 281 10.98 5.13 7.15
C VAL A 281 12.06 4.24 6.54
N VAL A 282 12.19 2.99 7.02
CA VAL A 282 13.15 2.02 6.49
C VAL A 282 12.86 1.67 5.04
N GLY A 283 11.60 1.40 4.70
CA GLY A 283 11.16 1.09 3.34
C GLY A 283 11.47 2.21 2.36
N PHE A 284 11.22 3.46 2.75
CA PHE A 284 11.50 4.62 1.90
C PHE A 284 13.00 4.86 1.74
N ALA A 285 13.78 4.72 2.82
CA ALA A 285 15.23 4.83 2.78
C ALA A 285 15.85 3.76 1.87
N TYR A 286 15.40 2.51 1.99
CA TYR A 286 15.85 1.40 1.14
C TYR A 286 15.43 1.59 -0.31
N PHE A 287 14.17 1.95 -0.57
CA PHE A 287 13.67 2.18 -1.93
C PHE A 287 14.52 3.20 -2.68
N ARG A 288 14.84 4.34 -2.06
CA ARG A 288 15.69 5.39 -2.65
C ARG A 288 17.11 4.93 -2.94
N ARG A 289 17.64 4.01 -2.15
CA ARG A 289 18.97 3.42 -2.38
C ARG A 289 18.95 2.60 -3.66
N VAL A 290 17.95 1.75 -3.85
CA VAL A 290 17.83 0.89 -5.04
C VAL A 290 17.37 1.68 -6.27
N GLU A 291 16.58 2.74 -6.08
CA GLU A 291 16.04 3.60 -7.14
C GLU A 291 17.13 4.10 -8.10
N ARG A 292 18.33 4.39 -7.60
CA ARG A 292 19.46 4.86 -8.41
C ARG A 292 19.91 3.85 -9.47
N GLY A 293 19.71 2.56 -9.23
CA GLY A 293 20.09 1.47 -10.13
C GLY A 293 18.93 0.86 -10.93
N PHE A 294 17.69 1.34 -10.78
CA PHE A 294 16.55 0.72 -11.47
C PHE A 294 16.66 0.74 -13.00
N ALA A 295 17.32 1.75 -13.59
CA ALA A 295 17.48 1.84 -15.04
C ALA A 295 18.44 0.77 -15.59
N ASP A 296 19.39 0.30 -14.78
CA ASP A 296 20.39 -0.68 -15.18
C ASP A 296 19.92 -2.13 -14.91
N ILE A 297 19.01 -2.32 -13.95
CA ILE A 297 18.57 -3.63 -13.47
C ILE A 297 17.34 -4.17 -14.22
N ILE A 298 16.46 -3.27 -14.69
CA ILE A 298 15.17 -3.63 -15.31
C ILE A 298 15.22 -3.45 -16.82
#